data_AF-A0A436RPC5-F1
#
_entry.id   AF-A0A436RPC5-F1
#
_cell.length_a   1.000
_cell.length_b   1.000
_cell.length_c   1.000
_cell.angle_alpha   90.00
_cell.angle_beta   90.00
_cell.angle_gamma   90.00
#
_symmetry.space_group_name_H-M   'P 1'
#
loop_
_entity.id
_entity.type
_entity.pdbx_description
1 polymer ?
#
loop_
_entity_poly.entity_id
_entity_poly.type
_entity_poly.pdbx_seq_one_letter_code
_entity_poly.pdbx_strand_id
1 'polypeptide(L)'
;MAIPRTRPSAYPAILSYGFRPFFLLGSLQAAIAMLLWLPLYYGRLVTFSTFLPVDWHIHELLFGYLPAVVTGFLLTAIPNWTGRLPVQDFRLLALVLLWVAGRAAVFLSAETGWLLSAAIDCSFLLAVVAAATTEIIAGRNWRNLKVLLPVATLFAANVIFHVEAHYQGISDMSRRLGLGAVVVLIMIVGGRIVPSFTRNWL
;
A
#
# COMPACT_ATOMS: atom_id res chain seq x y z
N MET A 1 -10.19 29.17 -14.93
CA MET A 1 -10.12 27.72 -15.23
C MET A 1 -8.90 27.16 -14.53
N ALA A 2 -9.06 26.16 -13.65
CA ALA A 2 -7.91 25.48 -13.05
C ALA A 2 -7.10 24.80 -14.15
N ILE A 3 -5.79 25.08 -14.23
CA ILE A 3 -4.91 24.47 -15.23
C ILE A 3 -4.92 22.95 -15.00
N PRO A 4 -5.32 22.12 -15.98
CA PRO A 4 -5.33 20.67 -15.82
C PRO A 4 -3.92 20.17 -15.47
N ARG A 5 -3.77 19.53 -14.31
CA ARG A 5 -2.49 18.96 -13.87
C ARG A 5 -2.28 17.51 -14.35
N THR A 6 -3.06 17.09 -15.35
CA THR A 6 -3.05 15.76 -15.95
C THR A 6 -2.71 15.86 -17.42
N ARG A 7 -2.06 14.84 -17.98
CA ARG A 7 -1.90 14.76 -19.43
C ARG A 7 -3.23 14.31 -20.07
N PRO A 8 -3.59 14.78 -21.27
CA PRO A 8 -4.67 14.18 -22.05
C PRO A 8 -4.36 12.70 -22.27
N SER A 9 -5.32 11.83 -21.99
CA SER A 9 -5.13 10.39 -22.00
C SER A 9 -6.35 9.67 -22.57
N ALA A 10 -6.09 8.60 -23.33
CA ALA A 10 -7.12 7.68 -23.82
C ALA A 10 -7.50 6.61 -22.78
N TYR A 11 -6.82 6.56 -21.62
CA TYR A 11 -7.11 5.60 -20.58
C TYR A 11 -8.40 5.97 -19.80
N PRO A 12 -9.08 4.97 -19.20
CA PRO A 12 -10.25 5.24 -18.37
C PRO A 12 -9.95 6.22 -17.24
N ALA A 13 -10.95 7.03 -16.86
CA ALA A 13 -10.82 8.06 -15.83
C ALA A 13 -10.33 7.53 -14.47
N ILE A 14 -10.53 6.24 -14.17
CA ILE A 14 -10.00 5.63 -12.95
C ILE A 14 -8.46 5.61 -12.91
N LEU A 15 -7.77 5.65 -14.06
CA LEU A 15 -6.30 5.65 -14.15
C LEU A 15 -5.69 7.05 -14.27
N SER A 16 -6.47 8.11 -14.06
CA SER A 16 -5.99 9.49 -14.18
C SER A 16 -5.27 10.01 -12.92
N TYR A 17 -5.55 9.42 -11.75
CA TYR A 17 -4.96 9.81 -10.46
C TYR A 17 -4.82 8.61 -9.55
N GLY A 18 -3.69 8.52 -8.84
CA GLY A 18 -3.39 7.38 -7.97
C GLY A 18 -4.41 7.13 -6.86
N PHE A 19 -5.04 8.15 -6.29
CA PHE A 19 -6.06 7.91 -5.25
C PHE A 19 -7.30 7.17 -5.78
N ARG A 20 -7.65 7.33 -7.06
CA ARG A 20 -8.91 6.78 -7.62
C ARG A 20 -8.96 5.25 -7.57
N PRO A 21 -8.00 4.51 -8.15
CA PRO A 21 -8.04 3.06 -8.11
C PRO A 21 -7.68 2.56 -6.71
N PHE A 22 -6.68 3.14 -6.06
CA PHE A 22 -6.17 2.60 -4.79
C PHE A 22 -7.12 2.81 -3.61
N PHE A 23 -7.84 3.92 -3.52
CA PHE A 23 -8.86 4.08 -2.47
C PHE A 23 -10.05 3.16 -2.73
N LEU A 24 -10.54 3.08 -3.98
CA LEU A 24 -11.64 2.19 -4.33
C LEU A 24 -11.29 0.72 -4.04
N LEU A 25 -10.16 0.25 -4.59
CA LEU A 25 -9.72 -1.14 -4.41
C LEU A 25 -9.32 -1.44 -2.97
N GLY A 26 -8.69 -0.48 -2.27
CA GLY A 26 -8.38 -0.61 -0.85
C GLY A 26 -9.66 -0.78 -0.01
N SER A 27 -10.66 0.06 -0.20
CA SER A 27 -11.95 -0.06 0.50
C SER A 27 -12.64 -1.40 0.21
N LEU A 28 -12.63 -1.85 -1.05
CA LEU A 28 -13.16 -3.16 -1.43
C LEU A 28 -12.37 -4.30 -0.76
N GLN A 29 -11.04 -4.22 -0.71
CA GLN A 29 -10.20 -5.22 -0.06
C GLN A 29 -10.49 -5.31 1.43
N ALA A 30 -10.63 -4.19 2.13
CA ALA A 30 -10.98 -4.19 3.55
C ALA A 30 -12.33 -4.87 3.79
N ALA A 31 -13.34 -4.57 2.97
CA ALA A 31 -14.65 -5.21 3.05
C ALA A 31 -14.56 -6.73 2.80
N ILE A 32 -13.88 -7.14 1.73
CA ILE A 32 -13.70 -8.55 1.37
C ILE A 32 -12.91 -9.31 2.44
N ALA A 33 -11.80 -8.75 2.91
CA ALA A 33 -10.98 -9.36 3.95
C ALA A 33 -11.77 -9.58 5.25
N MET A 34 -12.60 -8.62 5.66
CA MET A 34 -13.48 -8.77 6.83
C MET A 34 -14.56 -9.84 6.63
N LEU A 35 -15.19 -9.87 5.44
CA LEU A 35 -16.22 -10.85 5.11
C LEU A 35 -15.68 -12.28 5.05
N LEU A 36 -14.47 -12.47 4.53
CA LEU A 36 -13.82 -13.78 4.46
C LEU A 36 -13.23 -14.21 5.81
N TRP A 37 -12.70 -13.27 6.59
CA TRP A 37 -12.02 -13.60 7.84
C TRP A 37 -12.94 -14.22 8.88
N LEU A 38 -14.18 -13.72 9.06
CA LEU A 38 -15.08 -14.25 10.08
C LEU A 38 -15.38 -15.76 9.89
N PRO A 39 -15.81 -16.23 8.71
CA PRO A 39 -15.96 -17.67 8.46
C PRO A 39 -14.66 -18.47 8.59
N LEU A 40 -13.50 -17.92 8.18
CA LEU A 40 -12.20 -18.57 8.35
C LEU A 40 -11.83 -18.72 9.83
N TYR A 41 -12.08 -17.69 10.64
CA TYR A 41 -11.79 -17.68 12.07
C TYR A 41 -12.65 -18.69 12.84
N TYR A 42 -13.93 -18.83 12.48
CA TYR A 42 -14.83 -19.82 13.07
C TYR A 42 -14.68 -21.23 12.47
N GLY A 43 -13.71 -21.45 11.56
CA GLY A 43 -13.50 -22.75 10.91
C GLY A 43 -14.64 -23.20 9.99
N ARG A 44 -15.47 -22.27 9.51
CA ARG A 44 -16.54 -22.53 8.53
C ARG A 44 -16.02 -22.58 7.10
N LEU A 45 -14.90 -21.92 6.85
CA LEU A 45 -14.13 -21.98 5.60
C LEU A 45 -12.70 -22.44 5.90
N VAL A 46 -12.05 -23.00 4.89
CA VAL A 46 -10.62 -23.31 4.92
C VAL A 46 -9.87 -22.22 4.14
N THR A 47 -8.70 -21.84 4.64
CA THR A 47 -7.83 -20.88 3.96
C THR A 47 -7.08 -21.56 2.81
N PHE A 48 -6.98 -20.88 1.66
CA PHE A 48 -6.10 -21.30 0.55
C PHE A 48 -4.70 -20.65 0.65
N SER A 49 -4.45 -19.97 1.77
CA SER A 49 -3.17 -19.34 2.07
C SER A 49 -2.31 -20.24 2.97
N THR A 50 -0.99 -20.12 2.87
CA THR A 50 -0.05 -20.72 3.83
C THR A 50 -0.15 -20.08 5.22
N PHE A 51 -0.82 -18.94 5.36
CA PHE A 51 -0.99 -18.25 6.63
C PHE A 51 -2.16 -18.84 7.45
N LEU A 52 -1.99 -18.85 8.77
CA LEU A 52 -3.10 -19.10 9.68
C LEU A 52 -4.19 -18.04 9.50
N PRO A 53 -5.48 -18.36 9.77
CA PRO A 53 -6.59 -17.43 9.55
C PRO A 53 -6.39 -16.04 10.19
N VAL A 54 -5.79 -15.97 11.39
CA VAL A 54 -5.49 -14.71 12.07
C VAL A 54 -4.38 -13.94 11.36
N ASP A 55 -3.27 -14.60 11.02
CA ASP A 55 -2.16 -13.96 10.31
C ASP A 55 -2.56 -13.52 8.91
N TRP A 56 -3.39 -14.29 8.20
CA TRP A 56 -3.95 -13.89 6.91
C TRP A 56 -4.72 -12.57 7.02
N HIS A 57 -5.59 -12.43 8.03
CA HIS A 57 -6.30 -11.18 8.27
C HIS A 57 -5.39 -10.01 8.64
N ILE A 58 -4.42 -10.25 9.53
CA ILE A 58 -3.42 -9.23 9.88
C ILE A 58 -2.70 -8.78 8.60
N HIS A 59 -2.28 -9.72 7.75
CA HIS A 59 -1.59 -9.41 6.50
C HIS A 59 -2.47 -8.62 5.52
N GLU A 60 -3.72 -9.05 5.32
CA GLU A 60 -4.62 -8.39 4.39
C GLU A 60 -4.97 -6.97 4.81
N LEU A 61 -5.11 -6.69 6.10
CA LEU A 61 -5.34 -5.32 6.57
C LEU A 61 -4.06 -4.49 6.62
N LEU A 62 -2.95 -5.05 7.10
CA LEU A 62 -1.71 -4.33 7.35
C LEU A 62 -0.84 -4.14 6.11
N PHE A 63 -0.81 -5.13 5.22
CA PHE A 63 0.04 -5.15 4.03
C PHE A 63 -0.75 -5.19 2.71
N GLY A 64 -2.07 -5.43 2.76
CA GLY A 64 -2.97 -5.28 1.60
C GLY A 64 -3.66 -3.93 1.55
N TYR A 65 -4.60 -3.72 2.47
CA TYR A 65 -5.41 -2.51 2.55
C TYR A 65 -4.58 -1.25 2.83
N LEU A 66 -3.78 -1.24 3.91
CA LEU A 66 -3.04 -0.05 4.31
C LEU A 66 -2.06 0.44 3.22
N PRO A 67 -1.24 -0.42 2.58
CA PRO A 67 -0.41 -0.02 1.45
C PRO A 67 -1.18 0.52 0.25
N ALA A 68 -2.39 0.01 -0.04
CA ALA A 68 -3.23 0.60 -1.09
C ALA A 68 -3.58 2.06 -0.72
N VAL A 69 -4.09 2.30 0.49
CA VAL A 69 -4.43 3.65 0.96
C VAL A 69 -3.20 4.57 1.00
N VAL A 70 -2.07 4.09 1.53
CA VAL A 70 -0.81 4.85 1.55
C VAL A 70 -0.38 5.20 0.13
N THR A 71 -0.46 4.26 -0.82
CA THR A 71 -0.08 4.51 -2.22
C THR A 71 -1.00 5.54 -2.88
N GLY A 72 -2.32 5.42 -2.69
CA GLY A 72 -3.29 6.40 -3.20
C GLY A 72 -3.01 7.81 -2.67
N PHE A 73 -2.67 7.92 -1.39
CA PHE A 73 -2.25 9.17 -0.76
C PHE A 73 -0.93 9.70 -1.36
N LEU A 74 0.13 8.88 -1.39
CA LEU A 74 1.46 9.29 -1.85
C LEU A 74 1.45 9.73 -3.31
N LEU A 75 0.77 8.99 -4.19
CA LEU A 75 0.66 9.32 -5.61
C LEU A 75 -0.16 10.60 -5.86
N THR A 76 -0.89 11.09 -4.84
CA THR A 76 -1.59 12.38 -4.88
C THR A 76 -0.74 13.48 -4.25
N ALA A 77 -0.04 13.19 -3.15
CA ALA A 77 0.75 14.15 -2.40
C ALA A 77 2.09 14.50 -3.08
N ILE A 78 2.79 13.51 -3.63
CA ILE A 78 4.12 13.70 -4.24
C ILE A 78 4.08 14.67 -5.44
N PRO A 79 3.12 14.57 -6.38
CA PRO A 79 2.99 15.56 -7.47
C PRO A 79 2.78 16.99 -6.95
N ASN A 80 1.98 17.14 -5.88
CA ASN A 80 1.76 18.44 -5.24
C ASN A 80 3.02 19.00 -4.58
N TRP A 81 3.85 18.14 -3.99
CA TRP A 81 5.12 18.54 -3.37
C TRP A 81 6.22 18.84 -4.38
N THR A 82 6.27 18.11 -5.48
CA THR A 82 7.37 18.16 -6.46
C THR A 82 7.06 19.07 -7.65
N GLY A 83 5.79 19.46 -7.83
CA GLY A 83 5.32 20.19 -9.01
C GLY A 83 5.29 19.33 -10.28
N ARG A 84 5.67 18.05 -10.19
CA ARG A 84 5.68 17.10 -11.31
C ARG A 84 4.26 16.63 -11.63
N LEU A 85 4.10 16.04 -12.80
CA LEU A 85 2.84 15.44 -13.20
C LEU A 85 2.58 14.16 -12.39
N PRO A 86 1.31 13.85 -12.06
CA PRO A 86 0.96 12.64 -11.36
C PRO A 86 1.34 11.39 -12.18
N VAL A 87 1.49 10.27 -11.48
CA VAL A 87 1.61 8.96 -12.13
C VAL A 87 0.23 8.58 -12.70
N GLN A 88 0.18 8.31 -14.00
CA GLN A 88 -1.04 8.08 -14.76
C GLN A 88 -0.92 6.85 -15.66
N ASP A 89 -2.06 6.44 -16.22
CA ASP A 89 -2.17 5.54 -17.36
C ASP A 89 -1.50 4.18 -17.07
N PHE A 90 -0.71 3.68 -18.03
CA PHE A 90 0.00 2.40 -17.93
C PHE A 90 0.84 2.26 -16.65
N ARG A 91 1.51 3.33 -16.20
CA ARG A 91 2.35 3.25 -14.98
C ARG A 91 1.50 3.04 -13.73
N LEU A 92 0.35 3.69 -13.67
CA LEU A 92 -0.60 3.51 -12.58
C LEU A 92 -1.26 2.12 -12.67
N LEU A 93 -1.63 1.68 -13.88
CA LEU A 93 -2.18 0.35 -14.11
C LEU A 93 -1.20 -0.74 -13.67
N ALA A 94 0.09 -0.61 -13.98
CA ALA A 94 1.12 -1.57 -13.57
C ALA A 94 1.17 -1.72 -12.04
N LEU A 95 1.12 -0.60 -11.29
CA LEU A 95 1.08 -0.65 -9.83
C LEU A 95 -0.21 -1.31 -9.29
N VAL A 96 -1.35 -1.03 -9.93
CA VAL A 96 -2.64 -1.65 -9.56
C VAL A 96 -2.60 -3.16 -9.80
N LEU A 97 -2.12 -3.59 -10.97
CA LEU A 97 -2.01 -5.01 -11.31
C LEU A 97 -1.03 -5.72 -10.39
N LEU A 98 0.09 -5.08 -10.03
CA LEU A 98 1.06 -5.64 -9.10
C LEU A 98 0.46 -5.84 -7.70
N TRP A 99 -0.33 -4.86 -7.23
CA TRP A 99 -1.05 -4.97 -5.97
C TRP A 99 -2.10 -6.08 -5.99
N VAL A 100 -2.94 -6.15 -7.04
CA VAL A 100 -3.95 -7.22 -7.20
C VAL A 100 -3.28 -8.59 -7.26
N ALA A 101 -2.18 -8.72 -8.01
CA ALA A 101 -1.41 -9.96 -8.09
C ALA A 101 -0.86 -10.38 -6.73
N GLY A 102 -0.38 -9.44 -5.90
CA GLY A 102 0.05 -9.72 -4.53
C GLY A 102 -1.07 -10.31 -3.67
N ARG A 103 -2.27 -9.71 -3.72
CA ARG A 103 -3.45 -10.21 -2.98
C ARG A 103 -3.85 -11.62 -3.41
N ALA A 104 -3.91 -11.85 -4.72
CA ALA A 104 -4.22 -13.18 -5.27
C ALA A 104 -3.15 -14.21 -4.88
N ALA A 105 -1.87 -13.84 -4.94
CA ALA A 105 -0.76 -14.72 -4.59
C ALA A 105 -0.76 -15.09 -3.10
N VAL A 106 -1.03 -14.14 -2.20
CA VAL A 106 -1.17 -14.45 -0.76
C VAL A 106 -2.37 -15.35 -0.50
N PHE A 107 -3.51 -15.08 -1.12
CA PHE A 107 -4.72 -15.90 -0.97
C PHE A 107 -4.54 -17.34 -1.49
N LEU A 108 -3.76 -17.54 -2.56
CA LEU A 108 -3.52 -18.85 -3.20
C LEU A 108 -2.17 -19.48 -2.81
N SER A 109 -1.50 -18.93 -1.80
CA SER A 109 -0.11 -19.31 -1.47
C SER A 109 0.08 -20.77 -1.09
N ALA A 110 -0.98 -21.48 -0.65
CA ALA A 110 -0.91 -22.91 -0.41
C ALA A 110 -0.64 -23.72 -1.69
N GLU A 111 -1.11 -23.24 -2.84
CA GLU A 111 -0.94 -23.88 -4.14
C GLU A 111 0.30 -23.34 -4.90
N THR A 112 0.49 -22.02 -4.88
CA THR A 112 1.59 -21.36 -5.61
C THR A 112 2.95 -21.45 -4.91
N GLY A 113 2.94 -21.79 -3.62
CA GLY A 113 4.12 -21.85 -2.78
C GLY A 113 4.49 -20.51 -2.14
N TRP A 114 5.14 -20.59 -0.99
CA TRP A 114 5.47 -19.42 -0.15
C TRP A 114 6.38 -18.41 -0.87
N LEU A 115 7.50 -18.86 -1.43
CA LEU A 115 8.53 -17.95 -1.94
C LEU A 115 8.03 -17.09 -3.12
N LEU A 116 7.29 -17.70 -4.05
CA LEU A 116 6.69 -16.99 -5.17
C LEU A 116 5.66 -15.98 -4.69
N SER A 117 4.82 -16.38 -3.73
CA SER A 117 3.78 -15.52 -3.17
C SER A 117 4.36 -14.32 -2.43
N ALA A 118 5.40 -14.54 -1.62
CA ALA A 118 6.14 -13.50 -0.92
C ALA A 118 6.80 -12.52 -1.90
N ALA A 119 7.42 -13.02 -2.97
CA ALA A 119 8.06 -12.19 -3.99
C ALA A 119 7.06 -11.29 -4.73
N ILE A 120 5.93 -11.85 -5.18
CA ILE A 120 4.88 -11.10 -5.86
C ILE A 120 4.28 -10.06 -4.91
N ASP A 121 3.96 -10.45 -3.67
CA ASP A 121 3.36 -9.55 -2.70
C ASP A 121 4.27 -8.38 -2.31
N CYS A 122 5.54 -8.66 -2.01
CA CYS A 122 6.51 -7.64 -1.64
C CYS A 122 6.89 -6.71 -2.80
N SER A 123 6.78 -7.18 -4.04
CA SER A 123 7.11 -6.39 -5.23
C SER A 123 6.28 -5.10 -5.35
N PHE A 124 5.03 -5.10 -4.87
CA PHE A 124 4.18 -3.92 -4.88
C PHE A 124 4.76 -2.79 -4.01
N LEU A 125 5.02 -3.07 -2.74
CA LEU A 125 5.58 -2.06 -1.83
C LEU A 125 6.98 -1.61 -2.26
N LEU A 126 7.79 -2.53 -2.81
CA LEU A 126 9.07 -2.18 -3.42
C LEU A 126 8.90 -1.20 -4.59
N ALA A 127 7.95 -1.47 -5.49
CA ALA A 127 7.66 -0.59 -6.62
C ALA A 127 7.15 0.78 -6.16
N VAL A 128 6.35 0.84 -5.09
CA VAL A 128 5.88 2.10 -4.48
C VAL A 128 7.04 2.89 -3.88
N VAL A 129 7.93 2.24 -3.11
CA VAL A 129 9.14 2.89 -2.57
C VAL A 129 10.00 3.43 -3.71
N ALA A 130 10.24 2.63 -4.76
CA ALA A 130 11.04 3.04 -5.91
C ALA A 130 10.41 4.24 -6.64
N ALA A 131 9.12 4.17 -6.98
CA ALA A 131 8.41 5.24 -7.67
C ALA A 131 8.39 6.54 -6.85
N ALA A 132 8.10 6.45 -5.55
CA ALA A 132 8.09 7.60 -4.67
C ALA A 132 9.50 8.22 -4.52
N THR A 133 10.53 7.38 -4.40
CA THR A 133 11.93 7.82 -4.33
C THR A 133 12.33 8.55 -5.62
N THR A 134 12.07 7.96 -6.78
CA THR A 134 12.38 8.56 -8.09
C THR A 134 11.70 9.91 -8.24
N GLU A 135 10.41 10.03 -7.94
CA GLU A 135 9.68 11.29 -8.13
C GLU A 135 10.10 12.38 -7.14
N ILE A 136 10.38 12.03 -5.87
CA ILE A 136 10.84 13.00 -4.86
C ILE A 136 12.24 13.51 -5.19
N ILE A 137 13.17 12.63 -5.57
CA ILE A 137 14.54 13.01 -5.95
C ILE A 137 14.53 13.82 -7.25
N ALA A 138 13.78 13.37 -8.26
CA ALA A 138 13.68 14.10 -9.52
C ALA A 138 12.99 15.47 -9.37
N GLY A 139 12.11 15.62 -8.38
CA GLY A 139 11.53 16.90 -7.96
C GLY A 139 12.40 17.71 -7.01
N ARG A 140 13.59 17.22 -6.63
CA ARG A 140 14.53 17.82 -5.67
C ARG A 140 13.86 18.21 -4.33
N ASN A 141 12.81 17.50 -3.92
CA ASN A 141 12.09 17.81 -2.68
C ASN A 141 12.64 17.03 -1.48
N TRP A 142 13.85 17.39 -1.06
CA TRP A 142 14.58 16.73 0.04
C TRP A 142 13.82 16.78 1.37
N ARG A 143 13.03 17.83 1.60
CA ARG A 143 12.24 18.00 2.83
C ARG A 143 11.17 16.93 3.04
N ASN A 144 10.70 16.32 1.94
CA ASN A 144 9.68 15.27 1.96
C ASN A 144 10.24 13.86 1.81
N LEU A 145 11.57 13.72 1.63
CA LEU A 145 12.22 12.41 1.54
C LEU A 145 11.99 11.54 2.79
N LYS A 146 11.85 12.17 3.96
CA LYS A 146 11.56 11.47 5.23
C LYS A 146 10.26 10.66 5.23
N VAL A 147 9.31 10.94 4.32
CA VAL A 147 8.10 10.13 4.15
C VAL A 147 8.44 8.73 3.63
N LEU A 148 9.56 8.57 2.92
CA LEU A 148 10.01 7.26 2.43
C LEU A 148 10.47 6.34 3.56
N LEU A 149 10.93 6.87 4.70
CA LEU A 149 11.40 6.07 5.81
C LEU A 149 10.31 5.11 6.34
N PRO A 150 9.12 5.58 6.78
CA PRO A 150 8.07 4.65 7.19
C PRO A 150 7.56 3.76 6.04
N VAL A 151 7.57 4.22 4.79
CA VAL A 151 7.11 3.39 3.65
C VAL A 151 8.10 2.25 3.37
N ALA A 152 9.41 2.52 3.44
CA ALA A 152 10.46 1.51 3.34
C ALA A 152 10.46 0.56 4.54
N THR A 153 10.18 1.07 5.75
CA THR A 153 9.96 0.22 6.93
C THR A 153 8.74 -0.68 6.76
N LEU A 154 7.66 -0.18 6.15
CA LEU A 154 6.47 -0.98 5.86
C LEU A 154 6.77 -2.10 4.84
N PHE A 155 7.58 -1.81 3.82
CA PHE A 155 8.11 -2.83 2.91
C PHE A 155 8.95 -3.89 3.65
N ALA A 156 9.92 -3.47 4.47
CA ALA A 156 10.75 -4.38 5.25
C ALA A 156 9.90 -5.22 6.21
N ALA A 157 8.90 -4.63 6.86
CA ALA A 157 7.95 -5.33 7.72
C ALA A 157 7.15 -6.39 6.96
N ASN A 158 6.75 -6.14 5.71
CA ASN A 158 6.07 -7.13 4.89
C ASN A 158 6.99 -8.32 4.55
N VAL A 159 8.25 -8.04 4.18
CA VAL A 159 9.24 -9.10 3.94
C VAL A 159 9.44 -9.94 5.20
N ILE A 160 9.63 -9.29 6.36
CA ILE A 160 9.78 -9.96 7.65
C ILE A 160 8.52 -10.76 7.99
N PHE A 161 7.32 -10.26 7.68
CA PHE A 161 6.07 -10.98 7.91
C PHE A 161 6.05 -12.32 7.17
N HIS A 162 6.40 -12.33 5.88
CA HIS A 162 6.47 -13.56 5.09
C HIS A 162 7.47 -14.55 5.67
N VAL A 163 8.62 -14.07 6.16
CA VAL A 163 9.65 -14.91 6.79
C VAL A 163 9.18 -15.45 8.14
N GLU A 164 8.62 -14.62 9.01
CA GLU A 164 8.10 -15.01 10.33
C GLU A 164 6.97 -16.03 10.19
N ALA A 165 5.98 -15.76 9.33
CA ALA A 165 4.86 -16.66 9.13
C ALA A 165 5.29 -18.03 8.57
N HIS A 166 6.33 -18.08 7.74
CA HIS A 166 6.83 -19.34 7.18
C HIS A 166 7.65 -20.16 8.19
N TYR A 167 8.59 -19.54 8.89
CA TYR A 167 9.53 -20.26 9.76
C TYR A 167 9.04 -20.42 11.20
N GLN A 168 8.24 -19.47 11.70
CA GLN A 168 7.78 -19.43 13.09
C GLN A 168 6.28 -19.74 13.21
N GLY A 169 5.54 -19.71 12.10
CA GLY A 169 4.09 -19.98 12.07
C GLY A 169 3.23 -18.86 12.66
N ILE A 170 3.83 -17.76 13.10
CA ILE A 170 3.17 -16.59 13.70
C ILE A 170 3.88 -15.30 13.29
N SER A 171 3.14 -14.19 13.26
CA SER A 171 3.69 -12.84 13.07
C SER A 171 3.62 -12.01 14.36
N ASP A 172 4.76 -11.64 14.95
CA ASP A 172 4.79 -10.72 16.11
C ASP A 172 5.65 -9.48 15.88
N MET A 173 6.90 -9.63 15.42
CA MET A 173 7.76 -8.48 15.18
C MET A 173 7.28 -7.68 13.97
N SER A 174 6.98 -8.36 12.86
CA SER A 174 6.54 -7.74 11.61
C SER A 174 5.28 -6.89 11.76
N ARG A 175 4.27 -7.38 12.49
CA ARG A 175 3.02 -6.62 12.73
C ARG A 175 3.27 -5.35 13.55
N ARG A 176 4.13 -5.40 14.57
CA ARG A 176 4.48 -4.23 15.39
C ARG A 176 5.29 -3.22 14.58
N LEU A 177 6.23 -3.71 13.78
CA LEU A 177 7.04 -2.88 12.89
C LEU A 177 6.18 -2.19 11.83
N GLY A 178 5.28 -2.92 11.18
CA GLY A 178 4.36 -2.40 10.17
C GLY A 178 3.39 -1.37 10.76
N LEU A 179 2.77 -1.66 11.92
CA LEU A 179 1.90 -0.71 12.62
C LEU A 179 2.68 0.55 13.04
N GLY A 180 3.87 0.39 13.62
CA GLY A 180 4.73 1.51 13.98
C GLY A 180 5.08 2.39 12.78
N ALA A 181 5.41 1.78 11.65
CA ALA A 181 5.68 2.50 10.41
C ALA A 181 4.47 3.34 9.94
N VAL A 182 3.27 2.75 9.96
CA VAL A 182 2.04 3.46 9.58
C VAL A 182 1.70 4.58 10.55
N VAL A 183 1.82 4.35 11.86
CA VAL A 183 1.60 5.39 12.88
C VAL A 183 2.58 6.55 12.70
N VAL A 184 3.87 6.27 12.47
CA VAL A 184 4.88 7.30 12.16
C VAL A 184 4.52 8.06 10.89
N LEU A 185 4.08 7.38 9.84
CA LEU A 185 3.63 8.03 8.61
C LEU A 185 2.46 8.98 8.88
N ILE A 186 1.45 8.54 9.63
CA ILE A 186 0.29 9.35 10.01
C ILE A 186 0.73 10.55 10.85
N MET A 187 1.63 10.39 11.82
CA MET A 187 2.14 11.51 12.62
C MET A 187 2.90 12.54 11.76
N ILE A 188 3.76 12.08 10.84
CA ILE A 188 4.53 12.96 9.94
C ILE A 188 3.60 13.77 9.03
N VAL A 189 2.59 13.11 8.46
CA VAL A 189 1.65 13.72 7.52
C VAL A 189 0.63 14.59 8.27
N GLY A 190 -0.05 14.03 9.26
CA GLY A 190 -1.07 14.68 10.07
C GLY A 190 -0.53 15.90 10.83
N GLY A 191 0.67 15.79 11.41
CA GLY A 191 1.33 16.90 12.10
C GLY A 191 1.69 18.09 11.20
N ARG A 192 1.63 17.92 9.87
CA ARG A 192 1.80 19.01 8.90
C ARG A 192 0.47 19.50 8.34
N ILE A 193 -0.45 18.58 8.06
CA ILE A 193 -1.74 18.89 7.45
C ILE A 193 -2.65 19.61 8.46
N VAL A 194 -2.75 19.12 9.70
CA VAL A 194 -3.64 19.71 10.73
C VAL A 194 -3.29 21.17 10.99
N PRO A 195 -2.02 21.56 11.26
CA PRO A 195 -1.67 22.97 11.44
C PRO A 195 -1.92 23.85 10.21
N SER A 196 -1.80 23.28 9.01
CA SER A 196 -2.04 24.03 7.77
C SER A 196 -3.51 24.44 7.65
N PHE A 197 -4.44 23.55 8.03
CA PHE A 197 -5.87 23.86 8.03
C PHE A 197 -6.28 24.74 9.21
N THR A 198 -5.65 24.60 10.37
CA THR A 198 -6.00 25.43 11.54
C THR A 198 -5.40 26.83 11.50
N ARG A 199 -4.30 27.07 10.78
CA ARG A 199 -3.70 28.41 10.63
C ARG A 199 -4.25 29.21 9.46
N ASN A 200 -4.63 28.55 8.36
CA ASN A 200 -5.11 29.21 7.13
C ASN A 200 -6.62 28.96 6.94
N TRP A 201 -7.43 29.38 7.92
CA TRP A 201 -8.89 29.20 7.92
C TRP A 201 -9.67 30.38 7.29
N LEU A 202 -8.96 31.37 6.73
CA LEU A 202 -9.45 32.54 5.98
C LEU A 202 -8.54 32.77 4.77
#